data_AF-A0A915MH16-F1
#
_entry.id   AF-A0A915MH16-F1
#
_cell.length_a   1.000
_cell.length_b   1.000
_cell.length_c   1.000
_cell.angle_alpha   90.00
_cell.angle_beta   90.00
_cell.angle_gamma   90.00
#
_symmetry.space_group_name_H-M   'P 1'
#
loop_
_entity.id
_entity.type
_entity.pdbx_description
1 polymer ?
#
loop_
_entity_poly.entity_id
_entity_poly.type
_entity_poly.pdbx_seq_one_letter_code
_entity_poly.pdbx_strand_id
1 'polypeptide(L)' 'MENAHAKTSEELFQFFGTGPDGLSEIKNAESAIKALKEYEPEMAKVIRSEKHGIQMIRAKELVPGDVVEVS' A
#
# COMPACT_ATOMS: atom_id res chain seq x y z
N MET A 1 2.93 13.50 31.67
CA MET A 1 1.57 12.92 31.71
C MET A 1 0.64 13.92 31.05
N GLU A 2 0.37 13.76 29.76
CA GLU A 2 -0.54 14.65 29.05
C GLU A 2 -1.98 14.39 29.49
N ASN A 3 -2.69 15.48 29.80
CA ASN A 3 -3.99 15.47 30.44
C ASN A 3 -5.07 15.03 29.44
N ALA A 4 -5.54 13.79 29.55
CA ALA A 4 -6.63 13.26 28.70
C ALA A 4 -7.99 13.96 28.94
N HIS A 5 -8.11 14.77 30.00
CA HIS A 5 -9.36 15.41 30.45
C HIS A 5 -9.71 16.74 29.75
N ALA A 6 -8.90 17.22 28.81
CA ALA A 6 -9.15 18.47 28.08
C ALA A 6 -9.48 18.28 26.59
N LYS A 7 -9.65 17.03 26.13
CA LYS A 7 -9.93 16.71 24.73
C LYS A 7 -11.44 16.57 24.52
N THR A 8 -11.95 17.21 23.47
CA THR A 8 -13.35 17.07 23.06
C THR A 8 -13.63 15.64 22.59
N SER A 9 -14.90 15.23 22.58
CA SER A 9 -15.31 13.90 22.13
C SER A 9 -14.75 13.57 20.74
N GLU A 10 -14.76 14.54 19.81
CA GLU A 10 -14.18 14.41 18.47
C GLU A 10 -12.67 14.17 18.45
N GLU A 11 -11.91 14.79 19.35
CA GLU A 11 -10.44 14.61 19.42
C GLU A 11 -10.05 13.24 19.98
N LEU A 12 -10.86 12.70 20.91
CA LEU A 12 -10.66 11.33 21.42
C LEU A 12 -10.95 10.29 20.33
N PHE A 13 -12.01 10.51 19.54
CA PHE A 13 -12.34 9.66 18.40
C PHE A 13 -11.21 9.61 17.36
N GLN A 14 -10.62 10.76 17.01
CA GLN A 14 -9.46 10.80 16.12
C GLN A 14 -8.22 10.13 16.70
N PHE A 15 -7.92 10.36 17.98
CA PHE A 15 -6.74 9.81 18.66
C PHE A 15 -6.79 8.28 18.76
N PHE A 16 -7.94 7.72 19.14
CA PHE A 16 -8.13 6.27 19.23
C PHE A 16 -8.54 5.62 17.91
N GLY A 17 -8.79 6.41 16.86
CA GLY A 17 -9.24 5.90 15.55
C GLY A 17 -10.61 5.23 15.59
N THR A 18 -11.46 5.66 16.50
CA THR A 18 -12.82 5.14 16.70
C THR A 18 -13.82 6.25 16.43
N GLY A 19 -15.01 5.92 15.94
CA GLY A 19 -16.18 6.80 15.95
C GLY A 19 -17.23 6.30 16.94
N PRO A 20 -18.41 6.93 17.00
CA PRO A 20 -19.53 6.47 17.83
C PRO A 20 -19.91 5.00 17.57
N ASP A 21 -19.57 4.45 16.40
CA ASP A 21 -19.84 3.07 15.98
C ASP A 21 -18.62 2.12 16.06
N GLY A 22 -17.48 2.55 16.64
CA GLY A 22 -16.26 1.73 16.80
C GLY A 22 -15.12 2.10 15.82
N LEU A 23 -14.12 1.23 15.65
CA LEU A 23 -12.97 1.45 14.73
C LEU A 23 -13.47 1.90 13.36
N SER A 24 -13.02 3.05 12.88
CA SER A 24 -13.57 3.64 11.66
C SER A 24 -13.31 2.73 10.44
N GLU A 25 -14.36 2.45 9.66
CA GLU A 25 -14.27 1.65 8.42
C GLU A 25 -13.20 2.21 7.46
N ILE A 26 -13.01 3.53 7.49
CA ILE A 26 -11.99 4.25 6.72
C ILE A 26 -10.58 3.77 7.08
N LYS A 27 -10.23 3.70 8.38
CA LYS A 27 -8.89 3.23 8.82
C LYS A 27 -8.68 1.75 8.46
N ASN A 28 -9.74 0.93 8.57
CA ASN A 28 -9.68 -0.48 8.19
C ASN A 28 -9.49 -0.67 6.67
N ALA A 29 -10.18 0.12 5.84
CA ALA A 29 -10.04 0.06 4.39
C ALA A 29 -8.70 0.60 3.90
N GLU A 30 -8.23 1.72 4.45
CA GLU A 30 -6.92 2.31 4.11
C GLU A 30 -5.76 1.38 4.49
N SER A 31 -5.84 0.75 5.66
CA SER A 31 -4.85 -0.22 6.11
C SER A 31 -4.83 -1.46 5.22
N ALA A 32 -6.00 -1.97 4.83
CA ALA A 32 -6.10 -3.12 3.93
C ALA A 32 -5.51 -2.80 2.53
N ILE A 33 -5.80 -1.63 1.96
CA ILE A 33 -5.26 -1.21 0.67
C ILE A 33 -3.74 -1.04 0.73
N LYS A 34 -3.22 -0.46 1.82
CA LYS A 34 -1.78 -0.27 2.01
C LYS A 34 -1.05 -1.60 2.13
N ALA A 35 -1.60 -2.55 2.88
CA ALA A 35 -1.05 -3.90 2.99
C ALA A 35 -0.98 -4.59 1.62
N LEU A 36 -2.01 -4.43 0.77
CA LEU A 36 -2.01 -4.99 -0.59
C LEU A 36 -0.94 -4.35 -1.50
N LYS A 37 -0.76 -3.03 -1.43
CA LYS A 37 0.27 -2.31 -2.19
C LYS A 37 1.70 -2.69 -1.80
N GLU A 38 1.93 -3.07 -0.55
CA GLU A 38 3.25 -3.50 -0.09
C GLU A 38 3.68 -4.84 -0.72
N TYR A 39 2.76 -5.64 -1.24
CA TYR A 39 3.07 -6.86 -2.00
C TYR A 39 3.45 -6.58 -3.46
N GLU A 40 3.27 -5.37 -3.97
CA GLU A 40 3.64 -5.02 -5.35
C GLU A 40 5.17 -4.81 -5.44
N PRO A 41 5.91 -5.64 -6.19
CA PRO A 41 7.35 -5.44 -6.36
C PRO A 41 7.62 -4.16 -7.14
N GLU A 42 8.67 -3.41 -6.77
CA GLU A 42 9.01 -2.16 -7.47
C GLU A 42 9.56 -2.40 -8.88
N MET A 43 10.34 -3.46 -9.05
CA MET A 43 11.08 -3.79 -10.27
C MET A 43 10.76 -5.21 -10.73
N ALA A 44 10.72 -5.40 -12.05
CA ALA A 44 10.51 -6.67 -12.71
C ALA A 44 11.63 -6.92 -13.72
N LYS A 45 12.10 -8.17 -13.79
CA LYS A 45 13.05 -8.63 -14.81
C LYS A 45 12.27 -9.09 -16.03
N VAL A 46 12.51 -8.47 -17.18
CA VAL A 46 11.88 -8.82 -18.45
C VAL A 46 12.89 -9.12 -19.54
N ILE A 47 12.50 -9.98 -20.48
CA ILE A 47 13.25 -10.30 -21.68
C ILE A 47 12.39 -9.86 -22.87
N ARG A 48 12.82 -8.83 -23.59
CA ARG A 48 12.15 -8.28 -24.78
C ARG A 48 13.04 -8.41 -26.00
N SER A 49 12.42 -8.60 -27.17
CA SER A 49 13.12 -8.81 -28.44
C SER A 49 13.97 -7.61 -28.91
N GLU A 50 13.68 -6.40 -28.42
CA GLU A 50 14.41 -5.17 -28.81
C GLU A 50 15.86 -5.12 -28.30
N LYS A 51 16.17 -5.72 -27.15
CA LYS A 51 17.52 -5.75 -26.58
C LYS A 51 17.87 -7.15 -26.11
N HIS A 52 19.00 -7.66 -26.56
CA HIS A 52 19.54 -8.93 -26.08
C HIS A 52 19.96 -8.80 -24.61
N GLY A 53 19.28 -9.54 -23.72
CA GLY A 53 19.62 -9.64 -22.30
C GLY A 53 18.41 -9.40 -21.37
N ILE A 54 18.66 -9.61 -20.08
CA ILE A 54 17.67 -9.33 -19.02
C ILE A 54 17.61 -7.82 -18.81
N GLN A 55 16.41 -7.26 -18.88
CA GLN A 55 16.14 -5.86 -18.61
C GLN A 55 15.39 -5.73 -17.29
N MET A 56 15.78 -4.77 -16.45
CA MET A 56 15.01 -4.42 -15.27
C MET A 56 14.16 -3.20 -15.57
N ILE A 57 12.84 -3.37 -15.55
CA ILE A 57 11.86 -2.31 -15.71
C ILE A 57 11.01 -2.20 -14.44
N ARG A 58 10.28 -1.10 -14.27
CA ARG A 58 9.33 -0.98 -13.15
C ARG A 58 8.21 -1.99 -13.35
N ALA A 59 7.75 -2.66 -12.29
CA ALA A 59 6.68 -3.66 -12.41
C ALA A 59 5.38 -3.06 -12.99
N LYS A 60 5.12 -1.77 -12.75
CA LYS A 60 3.99 -1.03 -13.33
C LYS A 60 4.05 -0.84 -14.85
N GLU A 61 5.22 -1.03 -15.46
CA GLU A 61 5.46 -0.89 -16.91
C GLU A 61 5.43 -2.25 -17.62
N LEU A 62 5.13 -3.33 -16.89
CA LEU A 62 4.87 -4.65 -17.47
C LEU A 62 3.62 -4.60 -18.34
N VAL A 63 3.74 -5.14 -19.55
CA VAL A 63 2.63 -5.27 -20.49
C VAL A 63 2.34 -6.75 -20.71
N PRO A 64 1.06 -7.16 -20.86
CA PRO A 64 0.73 -8.51 -21.29
C PRO A 64 1.46 -8.88 -22.58
N GLY A 65 2.31 -9.90 -22.53
CA GLY A 65 3.19 -10.29 -23.64
C GLY A 65 4.68 -10.20 -23.31
N ASP A 66 5.05 -9.52 -22.21
CA ASP A 66 6.42 -9.54 -21.70
C ASP A 66 6.79 -10.91 -21.12
N VAL A 67 8.00 -11.39 -21.44
CA VAL A 67 8.58 -12.58 -20.82
C VAL A 67 9.27 -12.15 -19.54
N VAL A 68 8.73 -12.56 -18.39
CA VAL A 68 9.27 -12.21 -17.06
C VAL A 68 10.14 -13.34 -16.51
N GLU A 69 11.24 -12.99 -15.86
CA GLU A 69 12.07 -13.93 -15.11
C GLU A 69 11.82 -13.77 -13.61
N VAL A 70 11.40 -14.85 -12.93
CA VAL A 70 11.15 -14.88 -11.49
C VAL A 70 12.25 -15.73 -10.84
N SER A 71 13.02 -15.15 -9.93
CA SER A 71 14.12 -15.81 -9.19
C SER A 71 13.90 -15.70 -7.69
#